data_AF-A0A438ECI2-F1
#
_entry.id   AF-A0A438ECI2-F1
#
_cell.length_a   1.000
_cell.length_b   1.000
_cell.length_c   1.000
_cell.angle_alpha   90.00
_cell.angle_beta   90.00
_cell.angle_gamma   90.00
#
_symmetry.space_group_name_H-M   'P 1'
#
loop_
_entity.id
_entity.type
_entity.pdbx_description
1 polymer ?
#
loop_
_entity_poly.entity_id
_entity_poly.type
_entity_poly.pdbx_seq_one_letter_code
_entity_poly.pdbx_strand_id
1 'polypeptide(L)'
;MKLQRLAVSAEPSTANPRSSEENEKVEVIVKVMETPRLVVKFVWMEKNIGVALDQVIPGYGTNPLSPYYFWPGKDAWEELKSTLESKPWISQKKMIILLNEATDIINLWQQSGGNQS
;
A
#
# COMPACT_ATOMS: atom_id res chain seq x y z
N MET A 1 -28.30 82.41 -26.54
CA MET A 1 -28.02 81.72 -27.82
C MET A 1 -27.29 80.43 -27.49
N LYS A 2 -27.78 79.31 -28.03
CA LYS A 2 -27.43 77.94 -27.68
C LYS A 2 -26.78 77.30 -28.90
N LEU A 3 -25.49 76.98 -28.86
CA LEU A 3 -24.78 76.18 -29.88
C LEU A 3 -23.66 75.41 -29.15
N GLN A 4 -23.93 74.17 -28.75
CA GLN A 4 -23.54 72.93 -29.43
C GLN A 4 -22.05 72.63 -29.33
N ARG A 5 -21.68 71.78 -28.35
CA ARG A 5 -20.46 70.97 -28.40
C ARG A 5 -20.73 69.76 -29.29
N LEU A 6 -20.05 69.69 -30.44
CA LEU A 6 -19.86 68.42 -31.16
C LEU A 6 -18.86 67.58 -30.37
N ALA A 7 -19.24 66.36 -30.03
CA ALA A 7 -18.32 65.31 -29.63
C ALA A 7 -18.19 64.35 -30.82
N VAL A 8 -16.97 64.15 -31.34
CA VAL A 8 -16.66 62.94 -32.11
C VAL A 8 -15.15 62.72 -32.22
N SER A 9 -14.79 61.44 -32.20
CA SER A 9 -13.49 60.83 -32.48
C SER A 9 -12.52 60.66 -31.31
N ALA A 10 -12.76 59.60 -30.53
CA ALA A 10 -11.72 58.90 -29.80
C ALA A 10 -11.67 57.45 -30.33
N GLU A 11 -10.59 57.09 -31.04
CA GLU A 11 -9.82 55.85 -30.91
C GLU A 11 -8.41 56.14 -31.48
N PRO A 12 -7.33 55.61 -30.88
CA PRO A 12 -6.92 54.29 -31.33
C PRO A 12 -6.75 53.29 -30.18
N SER A 13 -7.24 52.09 -30.46
CA SER A 13 -6.83 50.80 -29.90
C SER A 13 -5.45 50.82 -29.23
N THR A 14 -5.44 50.69 -27.91
CA THR A 14 -4.31 50.04 -27.24
C THR A 14 -4.81 48.66 -26.85
N ALA A 15 -4.39 47.66 -27.63
CA ALA A 15 -4.69 46.27 -27.39
C ALA A 15 -4.18 45.87 -25.99
N ASN A 16 -5.10 45.46 -25.12
CA ASN A 16 -4.78 44.67 -23.94
C ASN A 16 -4.29 43.29 -24.39
N PRO A 17 -3.07 42.84 -24.06
CA PRO A 17 -2.80 41.43 -23.97
C PRO A 17 -3.46 40.92 -22.68
N ARG A 18 -4.58 40.27 -22.89
CA ARG A 18 -5.21 39.34 -21.98
C ARG A 18 -4.20 38.25 -21.62
N SER A 19 -3.80 38.16 -20.35
CA SER A 19 -3.39 36.91 -19.74
C SER A 19 -3.83 36.94 -18.28
N SER A 20 -5.10 36.60 -18.08
CA SER A 20 -5.54 35.97 -16.84
C SER A 20 -4.70 34.70 -16.69
N GLU A 21 -3.66 34.80 -15.87
CA GLU A 21 -2.90 33.64 -15.40
C GLU A 21 -3.85 32.85 -14.50
N GLU A 22 -4.58 31.94 -15.15
CA GLU A 22 -5.34 30.89 -14.50
C GLU A 22 -4.38 30.04 -13.68
N ASN A 23 -4.85 29.80 -12.47
CA ASN A 23 -4.24 29.14 -11.36
C ASN A 23 -4.02 27.66 -11.70
N GLU A 24 -2.93 27.29 -12.36
CA GLU A 24 -2.50 25.90 -12.46
C GLU A 24 -1.51 25.59 -11.34
N LYS A 25 -2.03 25.58 -10.11
CA LYS A 25 -1.45 24.78 -9.04
C LYS A 25 -1.52 23.33 -9.52
N VAL A 26 -0.45 22.85 -10.15
CA VAL A 26 -0.25 21.44 -10.44
C VAL A 26 -0.22 20.73 -9.09
N GLU A 27 -1.39 20.30 -8.64
CA GLU A 27 -1.51 19.32 -7.58
C GLU A 27 -0.86 18.07 -8.15
N VAL A 28 0.42 17.90 -7.83
CA VAL A 28 1.04 16.59 -7.84
C VAL A 28 0.17 15.78 -6.91
N ILE A 29 -0.82 15.08 -7.49
CA ILE A 29 -1.53 14.01 -6.84
C ILE A 29 -0.44 12.98 -6.62
N VAL A 30 0.27 13.12 -5.52
CA VAL A 30 1.01 12.02 -4.92
C VAL A 30 -0.10 11.03 -4.64
N LYS A 31 -0.34 10.13 -5.60
CA LYS A 31 -1.03 8.88 -5.33
C LYS A 31 -0.15 8.26 -4.28
N VAL A 32 -0.43 8.57 -3.01
CA VAL A 32 0.26 8.02 -1.86
C VAL A 32 0.19 6.54 -2.14
N MET A 33 1.34 5.94 -2.50
CA MET A 33 1.41 4.51 -2.73
C MET A 33 1.22 3.93 -1.35
N GLU A 34 -0.04 3.76 -0.97
CA GLU A 34 -0.43 3.32 0.35
C GLU A 34 0.22 1.97 0.54
N THR A 35 1.20 1.93 1.44
CA THR A 35 2.08 0.79 1.47
C THR A 35 1.28 -0.41 1.94
N PRO A 36 1.21 -1.49 1.14
CA PRO A 36 0.46 -2.67 1.53
C PRO A 36 0.91 -3.18 2.90
N ARG A 37 -0.09 -3.49 3.73
CA ARG A 37 0.10 -4.12 5.02
C ARG A 37 0.07 -5.62 4.80
N LEU A 38 0.97 -6.32 5.47
CA LEU A 38 1.08 -7.77 5.41
C LEU A 38 0.62 -8.31 6.74
N VAL A 39 -0.17 -9.37 6.70
CA VAL A 39 -0.72 -10.03 7.88
C VAL A 39 -0.43 -11.52 7.72
N VAL A 40 0.34 -12.09 8.64
CA VAL A 40 0.51 -13.54 8.70
C VAL A 40 -0.67 -14.13 9.46
N LYS A 41 -1.25 -15.18 8.91
CA LYS A 41 -2.34 -15.95 9.51
C LYS A 41 -1.84 -17.33 9.87
N PHE A 42 -2.24 -17.81 11.05
CA PHE A 42 -1.88 -19.12 11.54
C PHE A 42 -3.15 -19.93 11.81
N VAL A 43 -3.08 -21.23 11.56
CA VAL A 43 -4.11 -22.21 11.88
C VAL A 43 -3.49 -23.26 12.77
N TRP A 44 -3.90 -23.27 14.03
CA TRP A 44 -3.41 -24.22 15.02
C TRP A 44 -4.20 -25.52 14.94
N MET A 45 -3.51 -26.66 14.79
CA MET A 45 -4.11 -27.99 14.91
C MET A 45 -3.30 -28.85 15.89
N GLU A 46 -3.82 -30.04 16.21
CA GLU A 46 -3.24 -30.94 17.21
C GLU A 46 -1.82 -31.40 16.85
N LYS A 47 -1.61 -31.79 15.58
CA LYS A 47 -0.34 -32.36 15.10
C LYS A 47 0.36 -31.51 14.05
N ASN A 48 -0.30 -30.45 13.59
CA ASN A 48 0.19 -29.61 12.51
C ASN A 48 -0.15 -28.14 12.81
N ILE A 49 0.62 -27.22 12.23
CA ILE A 49 0.31 -25.79 12.20
C ILE A 49 0.31 -25.29 10.76
N GLY A 50 -0.78 -24.65 10.36
CA GLY A 50 -0.91 -23.99 9.06
C GLY A 50 -0.43 -22.54 9.13
N VAL A 51 0.37 -22.09 8.17
CA VAL A 51 0.81 -20.68 8.03
C VAL A 51 0.39 -20.15 6.67
N ALA A 52 -0.23 -18.98 6.63
CA ALA A 52 -0.62 -18.27 5.41
C ALA A 52 -0.28 -16.78 5.51
N LEU A 53 -0.21 -16.11 4.37
CA LEU A 53 0.09 -14.69 4.28
C LEU A 53 -1.03 -13.97 3.52
N ASP A 54 -1.55 -12.91 4.12
CA ASP A 54 -2.53 -12.02 3.50
C ASP A 54 -1.93 -10.62 3.31
N GLN A 55 -2.27 -9.98 2.20
CA GLN A 55 -1.97 -8.59 1.93
C GLN A 55 -3.24 -7.76 2.06
N VAL A 56 -3.18 -6.74 2.89
CA VAL A 56 -4.23 -5.72 3.00
C VAL A 56 -3.75 -4.47 2.26
N ILE A 57 -4.42 -4.17 1.15
CA ILE A 57 -4.19 -2.95 0.38
C ILE A 57 -5.36 -2.00 0.65
N PRO A 58 -5.12 -0.84 1.28
CA PRO A 58 -6.18 0.16 1.41
C PRO A 58 -6.72 0.54 0.02
N GLY A 59 -8.05 0.59 -0.09
CA GLY A 59 -8.77 0.79 -1.36
C GLY A 59 -9.05 -0.47 -2.20
N TYR A 60 -8.28 -1.55 -2.05
CA TYR A 60 -8.48 -2.79 -2.83
C TYR A 60 -8.90 -4.02 -1.99
N GLY A 61 -8.91 -3.89 -0.65
CA GLY A 61 -9.34 -4.94 0.28
C GLY A 61 -8.21 -5.88 0.70
N THR A 62 -8.57 -7.09 1.10
CA THR A 62 -7.64 -8.13 1.54
C THR A 62 -7.45 -9.17 0.43
N ASN A 63 -6.21 -9.36 -0.02
CA ASN A 63 -5.84 -10.32 -1.02
C ASN A 63 -4.95 -11.41 -0.39
N PRO A 64 -5.32 -12.71 -0.44
CA PRO A 64 -4.45 -13.78 0.04
C PRO A 64 -3.19 -13.85 -0.82
N LEU A 65 -2.02 -13.65 -0.19
CA LEU A 65 -0.73 -13.71 -0.89
C LEU A 65 -0.19 -15.12 -1.01
N SER A 66 -0.48 -15.97 -0.02
CA SER A 66 -0.03 -17.35 -0.01
C SER A 66 -1.12 -18.28 0.51
N PRO A 67 -1.18 -19.52 0.01
CA PRO A 67 -2.00 -20.56 0.60
C PRO A 67 -1.50 -20.93 2.00
N TYR A 68 -2.28 -21.77 2.70
CA TYR A 68 -1.86 -22.37 3.97
C TYR A 68 -0.81 -23.46 3.74
N TYR A 69 0.35 -23.27 4.34
CA TYR A 69 1.43 -24.26 4.38
C TYR A 69 1.42 -24.97 5.74
N PHE A 70 1.39 -26.30 5.72
CA PHE A 70 1.27 -27.10 6.94
C PHE A 70 2.63 -27.62 7.42
N TRP A 71 3.03 -27.19 8.61
CA TRP A 71 4.18 -27.65 9.37
C TRP A 71 3.76 -28.75 10.37
N PRO A 72 4.57 -29.79 10.66
CA PRO A 72 5.99 -30.01 10.27
C PRO A 72 6.18 -30.76 8.95
N GLY A 73 5.10 -31.15 8.26
CA GLY A 73 5.20 -31.93 7.02
C GLY A 73 5.80 -31.15 5.84
N LYS A 74 5.65 -29.83 5.82
CA LYS A 74 6.22 -28.92 4.82
C LYS A 74 6.81 -27.70 5.52
N ASP A 75 7.96 -27.22 5.03
CA ASP A 75 8.64 -26.03 5.56
C ASP A 75 7.85 -24.73 5.30
N ALA A 76 6.82 -24.50 6.11
CA ALA A 76 5.91 -23.37 5.99
C ALA A 76 6.63 -22.01 6.10
N TRP A 77 7.70 -21.94 6.90
CA TRP A 77 8.53 -20.74 7.04
C TRP A 77 9.32 -20.43 5.77
N GLU A 78 9.89 -21.45 5.12
CA GLU A 78 10.64 -21.29 3.89
C GLU A 78 9.74 -20.86 2.73
N GLU A 79 8.54 -21.45 2.65
CA GLU A 79 7.51 -21.05 1.67
C GLU A 79 7.05 -19.59 1.89
N LEU A 80 6.88 -19.17 3.14
CA LEU A 80 6.55 -17.78 3.47
C LEU A 80 7.68 -16.83 3.06
N LYS A 81 8.93 -17.19 3.37
CA LYS A 81 10.12 -16.42 2.97
C LYS A 81 10.23 -16.32 1.44
N SER A 82 10.15 -17.43 0.73
CA SER A 82 10.20 -17.48 -0.74
C SER A 82 9.11 -16.60 -1.37
N THR A 83 7.90 -16.65 -0.83
CA THR A 83 6.78 -15.79 -1.27
C THR A 83 7.08 -14.31 -1.06
N LEU A 84 7.69 -13.94 0.08
CA LEU A 84 8.08 -12.56 0.38
C LEU A 84 9.25 -12.09 -0.51
N GLU A 85 10.25 -12.94 -0.76
CA GLU A 85 11.41 -12.63 -1.60
C GLU A 85 11.03 -12.46 -3.09
N SER A 86 10.02 -13.21 -3.55
CA SER A 86 9.49 -13.07 -4.92
C SER A 86 8.83 -11.71 -5.21
N LYS A 87 8.53 -10.92 -4.16
CA LYS A 87 7.75 -9.69 -4.24
C LYS A 87 8.64 -8.47 -3.91
N PRO A 88 9.26 -7.82 -4.91
CA PRO A 88 10.24 -6.73 -4.69
C PRO A 88 9.64 -5.46 -4.07
N TRP A 89 8.31 -5.34 -3.99
CA TRP A 89 7.61 -4.25 -3.30
C TRP A 89 7.61 -4.40 -1.78
N ILE A 90 7.96 -5.58 -1.25
CA ILE A 90 8.06 -5.86 0.19
C ILE A 90 9.45 -5.46 0.66
N SER A 91 9.53 -4.48 1.55
CA SER A 91 10.80 -4.09 2.16
C SER A 91 11.36 -5.21 3.04
N GLN A 92 12.68 -5.40 3.03
CA GLN A 92 13.36 -6.42 3.85
C GLN A 92 13.00 -6.35 5.34
N LYS A 93 12.89 -5.12 5.89
CA LYS A 93 12.47 -4.93 7.29
C LYS A 93 11.11 -5.57 7.59
N LYS A 94 10.13 -5.42 6.68
CA LYS A 94 8.81 -6.04 6.84
C LYS A 94 8.91 -7.56 6.77
N MET A 95 9.68 -8.07 5.82
CA MET A 95 9.92 -9.51 5.69
C MET A 95 10.51 -10.10 6.97
N ILE A 96 11.54 -9.48 7.54
CA ILE A 96 12.17 -9.95 8.79
C ILE A 96 11.17 -9.96 9.95
N ILE A 97 10.34 -8.93 10.10
CA ILE A 97 9.33 -8.87 11.17
C ILE A 97 8.34 -10.04 11.03
N LEU A 98 7.80 -10.28 9.84
CA LEU A 98 6.82 -11.36 9.60
C LEU A 98 7.45 -12.74 9.79
N LEU A 99 8.70 -12.91 9.37
CA LEU A 99 9.43 -14.17 9.55
C LEU A 99 9.72 -14.44 11.03
N ASN A 100 10.05 -13.41 11.82
CA ASN A 100 10.24 -13.56 13.26
C ASN A 100 8.92 -13.91 13.96
N GLU A 101 7.82 -13.23 13.61
CA GLU A 101 6.49 -13.58 14.13
C GLU A 101 6.12 -15.03 13.79
N ALA A 102 6.38 -15.47 12.56
CA ALA A 102 6.17 -16.87 12.17
C ALA A 102 7.04 -17.84 12.98
N THR A 103 8.32 -17.53 13.16
CA THR A 103 9.25 -18.33 13.98
C THR A 103 8.78 -18.41 15.43
N ASP A 104 8.37 -17.29 16.03
CA ASP A 104 7.90 -17.24 17.42
C ASP A 104 6.66 -18.12 17.62
N ILE A 105 5.71 -18.07 16.68
CA ILE A 105 4.50 -18.91 16.73
C ILE A 105 4.83 -20.39 16.50
N ILE A 106 5.74 -20.72 15.57
CA ILE A 106 6.19 -22.10 15.35
C ILE A 106 6.88 -22.64 16.60
N ASN A 107 7.76 -21.85 17.21
CA ASN A 107 8.44 -22.20 18.45
C ASN A 107 7.43 -22.42 19.59
N LEU A 108 6.41 -21.56 19.69
CA LEU A 108 5.34 -21.70 20.68
C LEU A 108 4.54 -22.99 20.46
N TRP A 109 4.22 -23.33 19.21
CA TRP A 109 3.53 -24.57 18.85
C TRP A 109 4.36 -25.82 19.17
N GLN A 110 5.66 -25.81 18.85
CA GLN A 110 6.56 -26.92 19.19
C GLN A 110 6.65 -27.14 20.71
N GLN A 111 6.75 -26.06 21.49
CA GLN A 111 6.75 -26.14 22.95
C GLN A 111 5.42 -26.65 23.51
N SER A 112 4.31 -26.29 22.88
CA SER A 112 2.98 -26.74 23.30
C SER A 112 2.72 -28.21 22.97
N GLY A 113 3.22 -28.69 21.82
CA GLY A 113 3.12 -30.11 21.42
C GLY A 113 4.10 -31.04 22.14
N GLY A 114 5.19 -30.50 22.71
CA GLY A 114 6.19 -31.26 23.45
C GLY A 114 5.97 -31.35 24.96
N ASN A 115 5.08 -30.53 25.54
CA ASN A 115 4.85 -30.46 26.99
C ASN A 115 3.58 -31.21 27.46
N GLN A 116 3.28 -32.36 26.86
CA GLN A 116 2.41 -33.35 27.49
C GLN A 116 3.29 -34.34 28.29
N SER A 117 3.80 -33.88 29.43
CA SER A 117 4.43 -34.74 30.45
C SER A 117 3.44 -35.00 31.58
#